data_AF-A0A7C6IX92-F1
#
_entry.id   AF-A0A7C6IX92-F1
#
_cell.length_a   1.000
_cell.length_b   1.000
_cell.length_c   1.000
_cell.angle_alpha   90.00
_cell.angle_beta   90.00
_cell.angle_gamma   90.00
#
_symmetry.space_group_name_H-M   'P 1'
#
loop_
_entity.id
_entity.type
_entity.pdbx_description
1 polymer ?
#
loop_
_entity_poly.entity_id
_entity_poly.type
_entity_poly.pdbx_seq_one_letter_code
_entity_poly.pdbx_strand_id
1 'polypeptide(L)'
;HGGGLLSEGGEKIITKEDVKEFVQAGADIILLPAPGTVPGITMEYIRELVIYAHSLGALTITSIGTSQEGADTATIRRIALMCKMTGTDIHHLGDTGYPGVAIPENIMAYSIAIRGVRHTYHRMASSINR
;
A
#
# COMPACT_ATOMS: atom_id res chain seq x y z
N HIS A 1 -8.94 8.86 -6.22
CA HIS A 1 -10.08 7.97 -6.51
C HIS A 1 -10.18 7.86 -8.03
N GLY A 2 -9.78 6.73 -8.62
CA GLY A 2 -9.98 6.47 -10.06
C GLY A 2 -11.24 5.63 -10.21
N GLY A 3 -12.30 6.22 -10.76
CA GLY A 3 -13.65 5.64 -10.79
C GLY A 3 -13.84 4.57 -11.87
N GLY A 4 -12.78 4.20 -12.60
CA GLY A 4 -12.84 3.22 -13.68
C GLY A 4 -13.35 3.80 -15.01
N LEU A 5 -13.23 5.11 -15.20
CA LEU A 5 -13.45 5.75 -16.50
C LEU A 5 -12.33 5.35 -17.46
N LEU A 6 -12.65 5.17 -18.75
CA LEU A 6 -11.67 4.79 -19.79
C LEU A 6 -10.49 5.78 -19.91
N SER A 7 -10.70 7.05 -19.54
CA SER A 7 -9.67 8.10 -19.47
C SER A 7 -8.80 8.03 -18.21
N GLU A 8 -9.17 7.21 -17.22
CA GLU A 8 -8.52 7.04 -15.92
C GLU A 8 -7.92 5.63 -15.75
N GLY A 9 -7.58 4.95 -16.84
CA GLY A 9 -6.92 3.65 -16.80
C GLY A 9 -5.61 3.72 -16.00
N GLY A 10 -5.52 2.96 -14.92
CA GLY A 10 -4.51 3.14 -13.86
C GLY A 10 -3.06 2.92 -14.29
N GLU A 11 -2.82 2.17 -15.36
CA GLU A 11 -1.47 1.85 -15.87
C GLU A 11 -0.68 3.06 -16.40
N LYS A 12 -1.30 4.26 -16.41
CA LYS A 12 -0.63 5.54 -16.71
C LYS A 12 -0.58 6.52 -15.54
N ILE A 13 -0.94 6.09 -14.32
CA ILE A 13 -0.98 6.99 -13.16
C ILE A 13 0.44 7.30 -12.64
N ILE A 14 1.32 6.30 -12.56
CA ILE A 14 2.74 6.47 -12.18
C ILE A 14 3.59 5.55 -13.04
N THR A 15 4.45 6.12 -13.86
CA THR A 15 5.40 5.41 -14.72
C THR A 15 6.80 5.36 -14.09
N LYS A 16 7.71 4.57 -14.67
CA LYS A 16 9.13 4.58 -14.25
C LYS A 16 9.78 5.95 -14.44
N GLU A 17 9.40 6.72 -15.47
CA GLU A 17 9.95 8.07 -15.63
C GLU A 17 9.48 8.99 -14.50
N ASP A 18 8.19 8.94 -14.12
CA ASP A 18 7.68 9.71 -12.98
C ASP A 18 8.43 9.35 -11.68
N VAL A 19 8.66 8.05 -11.43
CA VAL A 19 9.46 7.59 -10.28
C VAL A 19 10.85 8.21 -10.31
N LYS A 20 11.54 8.19 -11.45
CA LYS A 20 12.88 8.74 -11.60
C LYS A 20 12.90 10.25 -11.37
N GLU A 21 11.95 10.98 -11.96
CA GLU A 21 11.82 12.42 -11.78
C GLU A 21 11.58 12.78 -10.31
N PHE A 22 10.71 12.05 -9.60
CA PHE A 22 10.49 12.27 -8.17
C PHE A 22 11.74 12.02 -7.33
N VAL A 23 12.47 10.94 -7.57
CA VAL A 23 13.72 10.66 -6.83
C VAL A 23 14.78 11.72 -7.13
N GLN A 24 14.93 12.15 -8.39
CA GLN A 24 15.85 13.22 -8.76
C GLN A 24 15.47 14.58 -8.16
N ALA A 25 14.18 14.83 -7.95
CA ALA A 25 13.68 15.99 -7.23
C ALA A 25 13.88 15.90 -5.70
N GLY A 26 14.40 14.78 -5.18
CA GLY A 26 14.73 14.58 -3.77
C GLY A 26 13.69 13.80 -2.97
N ALA A 27 12.79 13.04 -3.62
CA ALA A 27 11.86 12.17 -2.90
C ALA A 27 12.57 10.90 -2.36
N ASP A 28 12.55 10.71 -1.05
CA ASP A 28 13.08 9.50 -0.39
C ASP A 28 12.13 8.30 -0.46
N ILE A 29 10.82 8.54 -0.61
CA ILE A 29 9.77 7.53 -0.58
C ILE A 29 8.77 7.78 -1.71
N ILE A 30 8.50 6.74 -2.50
CA ILE A 30 7.53 6.78 -3.60
C ILE A 30 6.20 6.16 -3.17
N LEU A 31 5.12 6.93 -3.26
CA LEU A 31 3.76 6.47 -3.01
C LEU A 31 3.18 5.78 -4.24
N LEU A 32 2.79 4.52 -4.07
CA LEU A 32 2.20 3.68 -5.11
C LEU A 32 0.79 3.24 -4.67
N PRO A 33 -0.16 3.06 -5.61
CA PRO A 33 -1.45 2.47 -5.27
C PRO A 33 -1.27 0.98 -4.91
N ALA A 34 -2.01 0.52 -3.91
CA ALA A 34 -2.06 -0.90 -3.59
C ALA A 34 -2.62 -1.72 -4.78
N PRO A 35 -2.07 -2.91 -5.08
CA PRO A 35 -2.60 -3.76 -6.15
C PRO A 35 -4.09 -4.07 -5.98
N GLY A 36 -4.85 -3.95 -7.06
CA GLY A 36 -6.30 -4.23 -7.08
C GLY A 36 -7.19 -3.12 -6.49
N THR A 37 -6.63 -2.01 -6.00
CA THR A 37 -7.43 -0.92 -5.41
C THR A 37 -7.74 0.21 -6.38
N VAL A 38 -7.04 0.26 -7.51
CA VAL A 38 -7.27 1.20 -8.62
C VAL A 38 -7.42 0.39 -9.91
N PRO A 39 -8.40 0.71 -10.78
CA PRO A 39 -8.61 -0.01 -12.04
C PRO A 39 -7.34 -0.08 -12.90
N GLY A 40 -6.97 -1.30 -13.33
CA GLY A 40 -5.77 -1.55 -14.14
C GLY A 40 -4.47 -1.71 -13.34
N ILE A 41 -4.45 -1.43 -12.03
CA ILE A 41 -3.24 -1.63 -11.23
C ILE A 41 -3.12 -3.09 -10.78
N THR A 42 -2.11 -3.78 -11.33
CA THR A 42 -1.77 -5.16 -10.99
C THR A 42 -0.64 -5.26 -9.97
N MET A 43 -0.45 -6.44 -9.38
CA MET A 43 0.65 -6.69 -8.46
C MET A 43 2.00 -6.63 -9.18
N GLU A 44 2.08 -7.19 -10.38
CA GLU A 44 3.27 -7.23 -11.21
C GLU A 44 3.73 -5.82 -11.61
N TYR A 45 2.78 -4.97 -12.01
CA TYR A 45 3.08 -3.58 -12.35
C TYR A 45 3.67 -2.81 -11.16
N ILE A 46 3.06 -2.92 -9.97
CA ILE A 46 3.59 -2.27 -8.77
C ILE A 46 4.94 -2.87 -8.37
N ARG A 47 5.13 -4.19 -8.49
CA ARG A 47 6.42 -4.84 -8.26
C ARG A 47 7.52 -4.27 -9.14
N GLU A 48 7.24 -4.03 -10.42
CA GLU A 48 8.22 -3.41 -11.33
C GLU A 48 8.60 -2.00 -10.90
N LEU A 49 7.64 -1.18 -10.46
CA LEU A 49 7.89 0.16 -9.95
C LEU A 49 8.67 0.14 -8.64
N VAL A 50 8.38 -0.82 -7.75
CA VAL A 50 9.13 -1.01 -6.50
C VAL A 50 10.59 -1.35 -6.79
N ILE A 51 10.85 -2.34 -7.65
CA ILE A 51 12.21 -2.71 -8.05
C ILE A 51 12.95 -1.50 -8.64
N TYR A 52 12.26 -0.72 -9.46
CA TYR A 52 12.85 0.46 -10.08
C TYR A 52 13.17 1.56 -9.06
N ALA A 53 12.24 1.90 -8.16
CA ALA A 53 12.46 2.87 -7.08
C ALA A 53 13.64 2.44 -6.18
N HIS A 54 13.69 1.17 -5.78
CA HIS A 54 14.80 0.60 -5.01
C HIS A 54 16.13 0.73 -5.75
N SER A 55 16.15 0.53 -7.08
CA SER A 55 17.37 0.70 -7.88
C SER A 55 17.92 2.14 -7.91
N LEU A 56 17.06 3.12 -7.61
CA LEU A 56 17.41 4.53 -7.48
C LEU A 56 17.72 4.93 -6.03
N GLY A 57 17.64 3.98 -5.08
CA GLY A 57 17.90 4.23 -3.65
C GLY A 57 16.71 4.80 -2.87
N ALA A 58 15.51 4.83 -3.46
CA ALA A 58 14.29 5.30 -2.80
C ALA A 58 13.49 4.14 -2.20
N LEU A 59 12.79 4.38 -1.09
CA LEU A 59 11.83 3.45 -0.52
C LEU A 59 10.47 3.58 -1.22
N THR A 60 9.56 2.66 -0.93
CA THR A 60 8.19 2.68 -1.45
C THR A 60 7.14 2.48 -0.37
N ILE A 61 5.96 3.04 -0.63
CA ILE A 61 4.78 2.84 0.19
C ILE A 61 3.59 2.50 -0.70
N THR A 62 2.92 1.37 -0.45
CA THR A 62 1.63 1.06 -1.10
C THR A 62 0.47 1.57 -0.26
N SER A 63 -0.51 2.22 -0.88
CA SER A 63 -1.68 2.78 -0.20
C SER A 63 -3.00 2.25 -0.74
N ILE A 64 -3.87 1.81 0.19
CA ILE A 64 -5.30 1.68 -0.05
C ILE A 64 -5.91 3.05 0.24
N GLY A 65 -6.14 3.86 -0.80
CA GLY A 65 -6.75 5.19 -0.70
C GLY A 65 -8.16 5.27 -1.28
N THR A 66 -8.85 4.13 -1.31
CA THR A 66 -10.22 3.98 -1.82
C THR A 66 -11.13 3.42 -0.74
N SER A 67 -12.45 3.47 -0.93
CA SER A 67 -13.42 2.88 0.01
C SER A 67 -13.19 1.38 0.28
N GLN A 68 -12.34 0.69 -0.49
CA GLN A 68 -11.94 -0.70 -0.22
C GLN A 68 -11.23 -0.89 1.12
N GLU A 69 -10.70 0.16 1.76
CA GLU A 69 -10.15 0.05 3.12
C GLU A 69 -11.19 -0.29 4.20
N GLY A 70 -12.48 -0.01 3.91
CA GLY A 70 -13.63 -0.42 4.71
C GLY A 70 -14.20 -1.78 4.31
N ALA A 71 -13.57 -2.52 3.39
CA ALA A 71 -14.01 -3.84 2.99
C ALA A 71 -13.86 -4.88 4.12
N ASP A 72 -14.43 -6.06 3.91
CA ASP A 72 -14.32 -7.17 4.84
C ASP A 72 -12.87 -7.62 5.06
N THR A 73 -12.60 -8.26 6.21
CA THR A 73 -11.24 -8.66 6.56
C THR A 73 -10.59 -9.64 5.58
N ALA A 74 -11.36 -10.45 4.83
CA ALA A 74 -10.77 -11.36 3.84
C ALA A 74 -10.23 -10.58 2.63
N THR A 75 -10.98 -9.59 2.17
CA THR A 75 -10.54 -8.65 1.12
C THR A 75 -9.27 -7.89 1.56
N ILE A 76 -9.26 -7.36 2.78
CA ILE A 76 -8.09 -6.65 3.33
C ILE A 76 -6.85 -7.54 3.42
N ARG A 77 -6.99 -8.78 3.91
CA ARG A 77 -5.85 -9.73 3.96
C ARG A 77 -5.31 -10.02 2.56
N ARG A 78 -6.18 -10.14 1.55
CA ARG A 78 -5.77 -10.37 0.17
C ARG A 78 -4.97 -9.19 -0.36
N ILE A 79 -5.47 -7.95 -0.20
CA ILE A 79 -4.75 -6.74 -0.61
C ILE A 79 -3.40 -6.63 0.11
N ALA A 80 -3.37 -6.92 1.42
CA ALA A 80 -2.15 -6.89 2.22
C ALA A 80 -1.07 -7.85 1.69
N LEU A 81 -1.45 -9.08 1.34
CA LEU A 81 -0.53 -10.05 0.77
C LEU A 81 -0.05 -9.65 -0.63
N MET A 82 -0.95 -9.10 -1.48
CA MET A 82 -0.54 -8.58 -2.79
C MET A 82 0.47 -7.44 -2.64
N CYS A 83 0.23 -6.48 -1.74
CA CYS A 83 1.20 -5.42 -1.44
C CYS A 83 2.53 -6.00 -0.97
N LYS A 84 2.50 -7.00 -0.08
CA LYS A 84 3.73 -7.63 0.43
C LYS A 84 4.53 -8.31 -0.68
N MET A 85 3.86 -8.92 -1.66
CA MET A 85 4.49 -9.60 -2.79
C MET A 85 5.22 -8.62 -3.74
N THR A 86 4.82 -7.34 -3.79
CA THR A 86 5.51 -6.34 -4.61
C THR A 86 6.90 -6.02 -4.06
N GLY A 87 7.13 -6.26 -2.76
CA GLY A 87 8.36 -5.90 -2.07
C GLY A 87 8.36 -4.49 -1.47
N THR A 88 7.19 -3.86 -1.37
CA THR A 88 7.07 -2.52 -0.78
C THR A 88 7.51 -2.46 0.68
N ASP A 89 8.05 -1.32 1.09
CA ASP A 89 8.66 -1.13 2.40
C ASP A 89 7.63 -0.73 3.46
N ILE A 90 6.63 0.06 3.05
CA ILE A 90 5.61 0.61 3.93
C ILE A 90 4.23 0.25 3.40
N HIS A 91 3.35 -0.17 4.31
CA HIS A 91 1.97 -0.49 4.02
C HIS A 91 1.05 0.57 4.62
N HIS A 92 0.26 1.22 3.77
CA HIS A 92 -0.71 2.23 4.17
C HIS A 92 -2.15 1.73 3.95
N LEU A 93 -2.96 1.87 4.99
CA LEU A 93 -4.40 1.65 5.02
C LEU A 93 -5.00 2.99 5.46
N GLY A 94 -5.80 3.63 4.61
CA GLY A 94 -6.30 4.98 4.85
C GLY A 94 -7.39 5.08 5.92
N ASP A 95 -8.05 6.23 5.97
CA ASP A 95 -8.66 6.80 7.17
C ASP A 95 -10.21 6.89 7.15
N THR A 96 -10.88 6.30 6.16
CA THR A 96 -12.35 6.36 5.98
C THR A 96 -13.16 5.41 6.87
N GLY A 97 -12.55 4.71 7.83
CA GLY A 97 -13.26 3.84 8.77
C GLY A 97 -14.14 4.63 9.75
N TYR A 98 -13.66 4.79 10.98
CA TYR A 98 -14.17 5.87 11.83
C TYR A 98 -13.54 7.17 11.32
N PRO A 99 -14.22 8.34 11.34
CA PRO A 99 -13.62 9.58 10.85
C PRO A 99 -12.18 9.78 11.37
N GLY A 100 -11.20 9.66 10.48
CA GLY A 100 -9.77 9.80 10.77
C GLY A 100 -9.04 8.52 11.25
N VAL A 101 -9.66 7.32 11.22
CA VAL A 101 -9.03 6.06 11.62
C VAL A 101 -9.57 4.87 10.80
N ALA A 102 -8.66 4.06 10.24
CA ALA A 102 -9.00 2.76 9.65
C ALA A 102 -9.74 1.86 10.67
N ILE A 103 -10.64 0.99 10.19
CA ILE A 103 -11.35 0.04 11.05
C ILE A 103 -10.31 -0.82 11.83
N PRO A 104 -10.33 -0.85 13.18
CA PRO A 104 -9.31 -1.55 13.97
C PRO A 104 -9.13 -3.02 13.60
N GLU A 105 -10.22 -3.70 13.25
CA GLU A 105 -10.25 -5.08 12.77
C GLU A 105 -9.46 -5.23 11.46
N ASN A 106 -9.53 -4.24 10.57
CA ASN A 106 -8.79 -4.23 9.31
C ASN A 106 -7.30 -3.95 9.56
N ILE A 107 -6.95 -3.06 10.49
CA ILE A 107 -5.55 -2.84 10.91
C ILE A 107 -4.95 -4.15 11.44
N MET A 108 -5.67 -4.84 12.34
CA MET A 108 -5.23 -6.11 12.91
C MET A 108 -5.15 -7.22 11.85
N ALA A 109 -6.15 -7.34 10.98
CA ALA A 109 -6.16 -8.34 9.91
C ALA A 109 -5.00 -8.13 8.91
N TYR A 110 -4.77 -6.90 8.48
CA TYR A 110 -3.66 -6.52 7.60
C TYR A 110 -2.32 -6.87 8.26
N SER A 111 -2.14 -6.45 9.52
CA SER A 111 -0.96 -6.75 10.33
C SER A 111 -0.69 -8.26 10.42
N ILE A 112 -1.70 -9.06 10.76
CA ILE A 112 -1.53 -10.51 10.87
C ILE A 112 -1.15 -11.12 9.53
N ALA A 113 -1.76 -10.67 8.43
CA ALA A 113 -1.44 -11.19 7.10
C ALA A 113 0.05 -10.99 6.73
N ILE A 114 0.61 -9.82 7.02
CA ILE A 114 1.99 -9.51 6.58
C ILE A 114 3.08 -9.95 7.56
N ARG A 115 2.81 -10.04 8.87
CA ARG A 115 3.84 -10.37 9.90
C ARG A 115 3.47 -11.48 10.88
N GLY A 116 2.25 -12.02 10.80
CA GLY A 116 1.75 -13.08 11.67
C GLY A 116 1.21 -12.59 13.02
N VAL A 117 0.44 -13.47 13.70
CA VAL A 117 -0.20 -13.18 15.00
C VAL A 117 0.81 -12.82 16.09
N ARG A 118 1.90 -13.59 16.23
CA ARG A 118 2.89 -13.37 17.28
C ARG A 118 3.49 -11.96 17.24
N HIS A 119 3.95 -11.51 16.07
CA HIS A 119 4.52 -10.17 15.92
C HIS A 119 3.46 -9.07 16.07
N THR A 120 2.24 -9.32 15.58
CA THR A 120 1.14 -8.38 15.72
C THR A 120 0.83 -8.11 17.19
N TYR A 121 0.60 -9.16 17.98
CA TYR A 121 0.28 -9.02 19.40
C TYR A 121 1.44 -8.47 20.22
N HIS A 122 2.67 -8.85 19.88
CA HIS A 122 3.84 -8.24 20.51
C HIS A 122 3.86 -6.73 20.32
N ARG A 123 3.61 -6.22 19.10
CA ARG A 123 3.56 -4.77 18.83
C ARG A 123 2.38 -4.08 19.53
N MET A 124 1.22 -4.73 19.61
CA MET A 124 0.04 -4.18 20.29
C MET A 124 0.20 -4.12 21.82
N ALA A 125 0.88 -5.10 22.40
CA ALA A 125 1.12 -5.18 23.85
C ALA A 125 2.40 -4.46 24.30
N SER A 126 3.24 -4.00 23.36
CA SER A 126 4.47 -3.29 23.69
C SER A 126 4.16 -1.90 24.23
N SER A 127 4.77 -1.55 25.37
CA SER A 127 4.74 -0.18 25.88
C SER A 127 5.47 0.76 24.92
N ILE A 128 4.87 1.92 24.69
CA ILE A 128 5.46 3.02 23.90
C ILE A 128 6.56 3.77 24.67
N ASN A 129 6.64 3.61 26.00
CA ASN A 129 7.66 4.24 26.86
C ASN A 129 8.87 3.31 27.10
N ARG A 130 9.40 2.72 26.03
CA ARG A 130 10.63 1.90 26.09
C ARG A 130 11.87 2.72 25.74
#